data_AF-A0A2V6I9P6-F1
#
_entry.id   AF-A0A2V6I9P6-F1
#
_cell.length_a   1.000
_cell.length_b   1.000
_cell.length_c   1.000
_cell.angle_alpha   90.00
_cell.angle_beta   90.00
_cell.angle_gamma   90.00
#
_symmetry.space_group_name_H-M   'P 1'
#
loop_
_entity.id
_entity.type
_entity.pdbx_description
1 polymer ?
#
loop_
_entity_poly.entity_id
_entity_poly.type
_entity_poly.pdbx_seq_one_letter_code
_entity_poly.pdbx_strand_id
1 'polypeptide(L)'
;GVARALEQVRQSKRGKKSQLRIHMTNAQLKKLVNEAVALHREIVAQSEQLKIMKADLVREARLHENDFTPTNNGGSRWTATGADGCIARVNFPAPALMPLITSESETFDQVLALAGECVDRLFESVYYLRPVAEFREEVSQALPKRDARQLIALCETKCAPRVSFETAETKTA
;
A
#
# COMPACT_ATOMS: atom_id res chain seq x y z
N GLY A 1 -49.22 47.24 25.47
CA GLY A 1 -48.27 46.52 24.60
C GLY A 1 -46.83 46.72 25.01
N VAL A 2 -46.42 46.18 26.16
CA VAL A 2 -45.00 46.04 26.57
C VAL A 2 -44.82 44.69 27.30
N ALA A 3 -45.86 44.19 27.97
CA ALA A 3 -45.87 42.88 28.64
C ALA A 3 -45.71 41.66 27.69
N ARG A 4 -46.18 41.74 26.44
CA ARG A 4 -45.99 40.63 25.47
C ARG A 4 -44.59 40.56 24.86
N ALA A 5 -43.80 41.63 24.95
CA ALA A 5 -42.44 41.66 24.38
C ALA A 5 -41.39 41.06 25.34
N LEU A 6 -41.63 41.08 26.65
CA LEU A 6 -40.71 40.50 27.65
C LEU A 6 -40.88 38.99 27.84
N GLU A 7 -41.98 38.41 27.36
CA GLU A 7 -42.26 36.97 27.49
C GLU A 7 -41.69 36.15 26.33
N GLN A 8 -41.51 36.75 25.15
CA GLN A 8 -40.81 36.10 24.04
C GLN A 8 -39.29 36.16 24.15
N VAL A 9 -38.73 37.16 24.84
CA VAL A 9 -37.30 37.16 25.22
C VAL A 9 -36.99 36.07 26.27
N ARG A 10 -37.99 35.64 27.05
CA ARG A 10 -37.87 34.51 27.99
C ARG A 10 -37.91 33.13 27.33
N GLN A 11 -38.34 33.01 26.08
CA GLN A 11 -38.30 31.73 25.34
C GLN A 11 -37.01 31.52 24.54
N SER A 12 -36.13 32.52 24.44
CA SER A 12 -34.78 32.37 23.85
C SER A 12 -33.76 31.67 24.76
N LYS A 13 -34.16 31.22 25.96
CA LYS A 13 -33.31 30.48 26.92
C LYS A 13 -33.83 29.07 27.25
N ARG A 14 -34.54 28.41 26.35
CA ARG A 14 -34.80 26.97 26.44
C ARG A 14 -33.79 26.21 25.60
N GLY A 15 -32.67 25.87 26.25
CA GLY A 15 -31.91 24.66 25.99
C GLY A 15 -31.46 24.44 24.55
N LYS A 16 -30.38 25.11 24.15
CA LYS A 16 -29.31 24.36 23.47
C LYS A 16 -28.98 23.22 24.41
N LYS A 17 -29.58 22.04 24.19
CA LYS A 17 -29.06 20.78 24.70
C LYS A 17 -27.66 20.72 24.12
N SER A 18 -26.69 21.21 24.90
CA SER A 18 -25.35 20.68 24.89
C SER A 18 -25.55 19.18 24.85
N GLN A 19 -25.29 18.58 23.68
CA GLN A 19 -24.98 17.18 23.65
C GLN A 19 -23.84 17.06 24.64
N LEU A 20 -24.16 16.61 25.86
CA LEU A 20 -23.19 16.14 26.82
C LEU A 20 -22.46 15.03 26.07
N ARG A 21 -21.37 15.40 25.39
CA ARG A 21 -20.35 14.46 25.00
C ARG A 21 -19.93 13.88 26.33
N ILE A 22 -20.43 12.71 26.67
CA ILE A 22 -20.03 11.97 27.86
C ILE A 22 -18.54 11.71 27.65
N HIS A 23 -17.70 12.56 28.24
CA HIS A 23 -16.26 12.38 28.16
C HIS A 23 -15.97 11.21 29.09
N MET A 24 -15.45 10.13 28.51
CA MET A 24 -15.01 8.96 29.25
C MET A 24 -14.06 9.41 30.37
N THR A 25 -14.27 8.91 31.59
CA THR A 25 -13.39 9.25 32.71
C THR A 25 -11.98 8.74 32.43
N ASN A 26 -10.95 9.36 33.02
CA ASN A 26 -9.57 8.94 32.82
C ASN A 26 -9.33 7.46 33.17
N ALA A 27 -10.03 6.94 34.19
CA ALA A 27 -9.99 5.53 34.57
C ALA A 27 -10.60 4.60 33.49
N GLN A 28 -11.75 4.98 32.93
CA GLN A 28 -12.36 4.25 31.83
C GLN A 28 -11.49 4.30 30.57
N LEU A 29 -10.85 5.43 30.29
CA LEU A 29 -9.90 5.57 29.17
C LEU A 29 -8.71 4.64 29.34
N LYS A 30 -8.08 4.63 30.51
CA LYS A 30 -6.95 3.73 30.80
C LYS A 30 -7.34 2.26 30.68
N LYS A 31 -8.53 1.88 31.18
CA LYS A 31 -9.06 0.53 31.03
C LYS A 31 -9.24 0.16 29.55
N LEU A 32 -9.88 1.03 28.77
CA LEU A 32 -10.08 0.82 27.34
C LEU A 32 -8.75 0.68 26.58
N VAL A 33 -7.76 1.53 26.88
CA VAL A 33 -6.44 1.47 26.27
C VAL A 33 -5.75 0.14 26.60
N ASN A 34 -5.82 -0.32 27.86
CA ASN A 34 -5.23 -1.59 28.24
C ASN A 34 -5.89 -2.78 27.54
N GLU A 35 -7.22 -2.80 27.46
CA GLU A 35 -7.98 -3.83 26.76
C GLU A 35 -7.68 -3.83 25.26
N ALA A 36 -7.62 -2.65 24.63
CA ALA A 36 -7.29 -2.51 23.22
C ALA A 36 -5.87 -3.00 22.91
N VAL A 37 -4.89 -2.67 23.77
CA VAL A 37 -3.50 -3.13 23.62
C VAL A 37 -3.41 -4.64 23.83
N ALA A 38 -4.12 -5.21 24.81
CA ALA A 38 -4.15 -6.64 25.05
C ALA A 38 -4.72 -7.39 23.83
N LEU A 39 -5.87 -6.93 23.32
CA LEU A 39 -6.50 -7.50 22.13
C LEU A 39 -5.59 -7.37 20.90
N HIS A 40 -4.92 -6.24 20.72
CA HIS A 40 -3.98 -6.05 19.62
C HIS A 40 -2.83 -7.06 19.66
N ARG A 41 -2.27 -7.31 20.85
CA ARG A 41 -1.21 -8.33 21.03
C ARG A 41 -1.72 -9.73 20.70
N GLU A 42 -2.93 -10.07 21.12
CA GLU A 42 -3.55 -11.35 20.79
C GLU A 42 -3.79 -11.51 19.28
N ILE A 43 -4.31 -10.47 18.61
CA ILE A 43 -4.47 -10.45 17.15
C ILE A 43 -3.13 -10.67 16.46
N VAL A 44 -2.05 -10.01 16.91
CA VAL A 44 -0.70 -10.21 16.35
C VAL A 44 -0.26 -11.66 16.53
N ALA A 45 -0.40 -12.23 17.73
CA ALA A 45 0.01 -13.61 18.00
C ALA A 45 -0.79 -14.63 17.17
N GLN A 46 -2.13 -14.51 17.12
CA GLN A 46 -2.99 -15.39 16.32
C GLN A 46 -2.74 -15.23 14.82
N SER A 47 -2.41 -14.02 14.36
CA SER A 47 -2.04 -13.77 12.96
C SER A 47 -0.74 -14.48 12.58
N GLU A 48 0.26 -14.49 13.46
CA GLU A 48 1.50 -15.25 13.24
C GLU A 48 1.24 -16.76 13.24
N GLN A 49 0.42 -17.26 14.18
CA GLN A 49 0.03 -18.67 14.19
C GLN A 49 -0.70 -19.08 12.90
N LEU A 50 -1.62 -18.24 12.41
CA LEU A 50 -2.30 -18.48 11.14
C LEU A 50 -1.34 -18.48 9.94
N LYS A 51 -0.30 -17.63 9.94
CA LYS A 51 0.73 -17.66 8.88
C LYS A 51 1.47 -19.00 8.85
N ILE A 52 1.81 -19.55 10.01
CA ILE A 52 2.46 -20.86 10.12
C ILE A 52 1.53 -21.94 9.56
N MET A 53 0.28 -22.00 10.01
CA MET A 53 -0.70 -22.98 9.50
C MET A 53 -0.92 -22.87 7.98
N LYS A 54 -0.97 -21.65 7.43
CA LYS A 54 -1.06 -21.45 5.98
C LYS A 54 0.17 -22.01 5.25
N ALA A 55 1.37 -21.81 5.79
CA ALA A 55 2.59 -22.36 5.21
C ALA A 55 2.61 -23.89 5.24
N ASP A 56 2.11 -24.49 6.31
CA ASP A 56 1.97 -25.95 6.41
C ASP A 56 0.92 -26.49 5.41
N LEU A 57 -0.22 -25.81 5.25
CA LEU A 57 -1.20 -26.15 4.21
C LEU A 57 -0.62 -26.06 2.79
N VAL A 58 0.23 -25.06 2.51
CA VAL A 58 0.92 -24.94 1.22
C VAL A 58 1.92 -26.09 1.01
N ARG A 59 2.65 -26.47 2.06
CA ARG A 59 3.60 -27.58 2.01
C ARG A 59 2.89 -28.90 1.76
N GLU A 60 1.81 -29.13 2.48
CA GLU A 60 0.96 -30.32 2.30
C GLU A 60 0.41 -30.36 0.87
N ALA A 61 -0.16 -29.26 0.37
CA ALA A 61 -0.70 -29.19 -0.99
C ALA A 61 0.33 -29.63 -2.06
N ARG A 62 1.62 -29.31 -1.90
CA ARG A 62 2.68 -29.73 -2.84
C ARG A 62 2.93 -31.25 -2.85
N LEU A 63 2.49 -31.98 -1.83
CA LEU A 63 2.53 -33.45 -1.82
C LEU A 63 1.38 -34.07 -2.61
N HIS A 64 0.36 -33.28 -2.95
CA HIS A 64 -0.86 -33.70 -3.64
C HIS A 64 -1.00 -33.07 -5.03
N GLU A 65 0.11 -32.90 -5.76
CA GLU A 65 0.10 -32.30 -7.11
C GLU A 65 -0.83 -33.01 -8.10
N ASN A 66 -1.00 -34.32 -7.95
CA ASN A 66 -1.92 -35.11 -8.79
C ASN A 66 -3.40 -34.76 -8.57
N ASP A 67 -3.74 -34.16 -7.44
CA ASP A 67 -5.11 -33.74 -7.10
C ASP A 67 -5.40 -32.28 -7.48
N PHE A 68 -4.47 -31.63 -8.19
CA PHE A 68 -4.62 -30.24 -8.56
C PHE A 68 -5.69 -30.06 -9.62
N THR A 69 -6.54 -29.07 -9.39
CA THR A 69 -7.54 -28.60 -10.35
C THR A 69 -6.97 -27.40 -11.11
N PRO A 70 -6.99 -27.38 -12.45
CA PRO A 70 -6.53 -26.23 -13.22
C PRO A 70 -7.45 -25.01 -13.00
N THR A 71 -6.86 -23.82 -13.07
CA THR A 71 -7.57 -22.54 -12.96
C THR A 71 -7.59 -21.82 -14.32
N ASN A 72 -8.56 -20.93 -14.53
CA ASN A 72 -8.73 -20.20 -15.80
C ASN A 72 -7.50 -19.37 -16.20
N ASN A 73 -6.66 -18.97 -15.24
CA ASN A 73 -5.47 -18.15 -15.49
C ASN A 73 -4.20 -19.00 -15.67
N GLY A 74 -4.33 -20.28 -15.99
CA GLY A 74 -3.20 -21.20 -16.21
C GLY A 74 -2.50 -21.69 -14.93
N GLY A 75 -2.97 -21.29 -13.75
CA GLY A 75 -2.50 -21.82 -12.47
C GLY A 75 -3.23 -23.09 -12.07
N SER A 76 -2.95 -23.59 -10.88
CA SER A 76 -3.57 -24.78 -10.30
C SER A 76 -4.10 -24.49 -8.89
N ARG A 77 -5.05 -25.30 -8.43
CA ARG A 77 -5.67 -25.18 -7.12
C ARG A 77 -5.77 -26.55 -6.48
N TRP A 78 -5.42 -26.60 -5.20
CA TRP A 78 -5.72 -27.71 -4.31
C TRP A 78 -6.76 -27.29 -3.27
N THR A 79 -7.62 -28.22 -2.87
CA THR A 79 -8.70 -27.97 -1.91
C THR A 79 -8.71 -29.06 -0.86
N ALA A 80 -8.79 -28.67 0.42
CA ALA A 80 -8.97 -29.56 1.55
C ALA A 80 -10.20 -29.16 2.37
N THR A 81 -10.89 -30.14 2.94
CA THR A 81 -12.06 -29.94 3.79
C THR A 81 -11.73 -30.36 5.22
N GLY A 82 -12.00 -29.48 6.19
CA GLY A 82 -11.84 -29.75 7.61
C GLY A 82 -12.99 -30.57 8.19
N ALA A 83 -12.84 -30.98 9.45
CA ALA A 83 -13.78 -31.88 10.13
C ALA A 83 -15.20 -31.31 10.28
N ASP A 84 -15.34 -29.99 10.29
CA ASP A 84 -16.61 -29.26 10.38
C ASP A 84 -17.15 -28.79 9.02
N GLY A 85 -16.52 -29.22 7.92
CA GLY A 85 -16.87 -28.78 6.57
C GLY A 85 -16.26 -27.44 6.16
N CYS A 86 -15.36 -26.85 6.96
CA CYS A 86 -14.59 -25.69 6.50
C CYS A 86 -13.69 -26.07 5.32
N ILE A 87 -13.42 -25.13 4.40
CA ILE A 87 -12.67 -25.41 3.17
C ILE A 87 -11.43 -24.52 3.09
N ALA A 88 -10.25 -25.15 3.00
CA ALA A 88 -9.00 -24.50 2.64
C ALA A 88 -8.75 -24.65 1.14
N ARG A 89 -8.52 -23.54 0.44
CA ARG A 89 -8.12 -23.54 -0.98
C ARG A 89 -6.73 -22.96 -1.12
N VAL A 90 -5.80 -23.76 -1.62
CA VAL A 90 -4.43 -23.34 -1.92
C VAL A 90 -4.36 -23.11 -3.42
N ASN A 91 -4.08 -21.87 -3.84
CA ASN A 91 -3.93 -21.52 -5.25
C ASN A 91 -2.45 -21.36 -5.57
N PHE A 92 -2.00 -22.05 -6.62
CA PHE A 92 -0.70 -21.92 -7.22
C PHE A 92 -0.88 -21.13 -8.53
N PRO A 93 -0.58 -19.82 -8.52
CA PRO A 93 -0.77 -19.00 -9.71
C PRO A 93 0.17 -19.47 -10.83
N ALA A 94 -0.25 -19.27 -12.09
CA ALA A 94 0.67 -19.40 -13.21
C ALA A 94 1.82 -18.40 -13.05
N PRO A 95 3.03 -18.74 -13.52
CA PRO A 95 4.08 -17.75 -13.71
C PRO A 95 3.56 -16.58 -14.54
N ALA A 96 3.69 -15.36 -14.02
CA ALA A 96 3.31 -14.16 -14.75
C ALA A 96 4.40 -13.80 -15.76
N LEU A 97 4.00 -13.27 -16.91
CA LEU A 97 4.93 -12.65 -17.84
C LEU A 97 5.51 -11.38 -17.24
N MET A 98 6.79 -11.12 -17.52
CA MET A 98 7.39 -9.84 -17.15
C MET A 98 6.68 -8.71 -17.89
N PRO A 99 6.29 -7.63 -17.18
CA PRO A 99 5.59 -6.52 -17.82
C PRO A 99 6.50 -5.74 -18.77
N LEU A 100 7.83 -5.82 -18.58
CA LEU A 100 8.83 -5.15 -19.38
C LEU A 100 10.14 -5.93 -19.34
N ILE A 101 10.81 -6.02 -20.48
CA ILE A 101 12.18 -6.53 -20.63
C ILE A 101 13.02 -5.35 -21.12
N THR A 102 13.96 -4.88 -20.30
CA THR A 102 14.80 -3.73 -20.64
C THR A 102 16.00 -4.16 -21.45
N SER A 103 16.47 -3.30 -22.37
CA SER A 103 17.68 -3.55 -23.16
C SER A 103 18.96 -3.65 -22.31
N GLU A 104 18.93 -3.16 -21.07
CA GLU A 104 20.03 -3.27 -20.11
C GLU A 104 20.04 -4.60 -19.35
N SER A 105 19.01 -5.45 -19.53
CA SER A 105 18.94 -6.76 -18.88
C SER A 105 19.80 -7.78 -19.60
N GLU A 106 20.52 -8.61 -18.83
CA GLU A 106 21.26 -9.78 -19.34
C GLU A 106 20.37 -10.77 -20.12
N THR A 107 19.05 -10.72 -19.91
CA THR A 107 18.08 -11.61 -20.59
C THR A 107 17.60 -11.06 -21.93
N PHE A 108 17.82 -9.78 -22.23
CA PHE A 108 17.27 -9.12 -23.41
C PHE A 108 17.75 -9.75 -24.71
N ASP A 109 19.07 -9.93 -24.85
CA ASP A 109 19.68 -10.51 -26.05
C ASP A 109 19.22 -11.96 -26.28
N GLN A 110 19.04 -12.72 -25.20
CA GLN A 110 18.54 -14.11 -25.28
C GLN A 110 17.10 -14.14 -25.78
N VAL A 111 16.25 -13.23 -25.29
CA VAL A 111 14.85 -13.12 -25.71
C VAL A 111 14.77 -12.74 -27.19
N LEU A 112 15.56 -11.77 -27.65
CA LEU A 112 15.62 -11.39 -29.06
C LEU A 112 16.08 -12.55 -29.95
N ALA A 113 17.13 -13.27 -29.53
CA ALA A 113 17.65 -14.42 -30.26
C ALA A 113 16.61 -15.55 -30.41
N LEU A 114 15.84 -15.82 -29.34
CA LEU A 114 14.80 -16.84 -29.35
C LEU A 114 13.56 -16.42 -30.15
N ALA A 115 13.17 -15.15 -30.07
CA ALA A 115 12.03 -14.62 -30.81
C ALA A 115 12.31 -14.51 -32.31
N GLY A 116 13.57 -14.28 -32.69
CA GLY A 116 14.03 -14.25 -34.08
C GLY A 116 13.21 -13.30 -34.93
N GLU A 117 12.70 -13.78 -36.06
CA GLU A 117 11.90 -12.98 -37.00
C GLU A 117 10.50 -12.63 -36.45
N CYS A 118 10.07 -13.24 -35.34
CA CYS A 118 8.75 -13.00 -34.76
C CYS A 118 8.74 -11.88 -33.70
N VAL A 119 9.87 -11.19 -33.46
CA VAL A 119 9.99 -10.15 -32.42
C VAL A 119 8.86 -9.11 -32.53
N ASP A 120 8.63 -8.55 -33.72
CA ASP A 120 7.62 -7.49 -33.93
C ASP A 120 6.17 -7.96 -33.71
N ARG A 121 5.93 -9.28 -33.79
CA ARG A 121 4.61 -9.86 -33.51
C ARG A 121 4.42 -10.20 -32.04
N LEU A 122 5.51 -10.50 -31.33
CA LEU A 122 5.49 -11.00 -29.95
C LEU A 122 5.68 -9.88 -28.92
N PHE A 123 6.31 -8.77 -29.29
CA PHE A 123 6.66 -7.69 -28.38
C PHE A 123 6.27 -6.34 -28.96
N GLU A 124 5.75 -5.47 -28.09
CA GLU A 124 5.55 -4.05 -28.41
C GLU A 124 6.78 -3.26 -27.97
N SER A 125 7.27 -2.39 -28.86
CA SER A 125 8.37 -1.48 -28.51
C SER A 125 7.84 -0.32 -27.68
N VAL A 126 8.30 -0.23 -26.43
CA VAL A 126 7.95 0.86 -25.51
C VAL A 126 9.18 1.73 -25.28
N TYR A 127 9.03 3.03 -25.51
CA TYR A 127 10.10 4.00 -25.30
C TYR A 127 10.10 4.49 -23.84
N TYR A 128 11.27 4.42 -23.20
CA TYR A 128 11.50 4.97 -21.87
C TYR A 128 12.59 6.05 -21.92
N LEU A 129 12.36 7.16 -21.22
CA LEU A 129 13.35 8.22 -21.04
C LEU A 129 13.92 8.13 -19.62
N ARG A 130 15.22 7.87 -19.53
CA ARG A 130 15.96 7.94 -18.27
C ARG A 130 16.72 9.28 -18.23
N PRO A 131 16.52 10.12 -17.20
CA PRO A 131 17.33 11.32 -17.02
C PRO A 131 18.81 10.97 -16.88
N VAL A 132 19.68 11.76 -17.51
CA VAL A 132 21.14 11.70 -17.29
C VAL A 132 21.50 12.21 -15.89
N ALA A 133 22.73 11.96 -15.43
CA ALA A 133 23.13 12.33 -14.06
C ALA A 133 23.01 13.85 -13.80
N GLU A 134 23.41 14.68 -14.76
CA GLU A 134 23.39 16.15 -14.73
C GLU A 134 22.12 16.72 -15.39
N PHE A 135 21.02 15.96 -15.42
CA PHE A 135 19.83 16.30 -16.20
C PHE A 135 19.29 17.71 -15.92
N ARG A 136 19.31 18.16 -14.66
CA ARG A 136 18.79 19.48 -14.29
C ARG A 136 19.66 20.61 -14.84
N GLU A 137 20.97 20.45 -14.77
CA GLU A 137 21.94 21.40 -15.32
C GLU A 137 21.82 21.45 -16.85
N GLU A 138 21.85 20.29 -17.51
CA GLU A 138 21.75 20.16 -18.97
C GLU A 138 20.46 20.76 -19.52
N VAL A 139 19.31 20.46 -18.90
CA VAL A 139 18.01 21.02 -19.30
C VAL A 139 17.97 22.54 -19.13
N SER A 140 18.60 23.06 -18.07
CA SER A 140 18.65 24.50 -17.80
C SER A 140 19.54 25.26 -18.80
N GLN A 141 20.55 24.59 -19.36
CA GLN A 141 21.42 25.16 -20.40
C GLN A 141 20.82 25.03 -21.80
N ALA A 142 20.15 23.91 -22.09
CA ALA A 142 19.62 23.59 -23.41
C ALA A 142 18.29 24.27 -23.75
N LEU A 143 17.46 24.57 -22.74
CA LEU A 143 16.09 25.07 -22.96
C LEU A 143 15.84 26.45 -22.34
N PRO A 144 14.91 27.24 -22.90
CA PRO A 144 14.42 28.45 -22.26
C PRO A 144 13.92 28.15 -20.84
N LYS A 145 14.16 29.08 -19.90
CA LYS A 145 13.88 28.92 -18.46
C LYS A 145 12.47 28.39 -18.13
N ARG A 146 11.46 28.77 -18.92
CA ARG A 146 10.08 28.30 -18.73
C ARG A 146 9.96 26.80 -19.02
N ASP A 147 10.47 26.38 -20.17
CA ASP A 147 10.36 25.00 -20.66
C ASP A 147 11.25 24.07 -19.83
N ALA A 148 12.44 24.54 -19.46
CA ALA A 148 13.34 23.83 -18.54
C ALA A 148 12.64 23.49 -17.20
N ARG A 149 11.98 24.47 -16.59
CA ARG A 149 11.21 24.24 -15.34
C ARG A 149 10.07 23.25 -15.51
N GLN A 150 9.36 23.35 -16.64
CA GLN A 150 8.24 22.45 -16.91
C GLN A 150 8.72 21.01 -17.11
N LEU A 151 9.79 20.82 -17.88
CA LEU A 151 10.36 19.49 -18.13
C LEU A 151 10.91 18.87 -16.84
N ILE A 152 11.67 19.63 -16.04
CA ILE A 152 12.18 19.16 -14.74
C ILE A 152 11.03 18.72 -13.84
N ALA A 153 9.96 19.53 -13.73
CA ALA A 153 8.80 19.20 -12.91
C ALA A 153 8.05 17.94 -13.37
N LEU A 154 8.05 17.63 -14.68
CA LEU A 154 7.45 16.40 -15.21
C LEU A 154 8.28 15.15 -14.89
N CYS A 155 9.59 15.29 -14.76
CA CYS A 155 10.52 14.20 -14.46
C CYS A 155 10.76 13.98 -12.95
N GLU A 156 10.14 14.80 -12.08
CA GLU A 156 10.31 14.73 -10.63
C GLU A 156 9.19 13.93 -9.95
N THR A 157 9.58 13.07 -8.99
CA THR A 157 8.62 12.48 -8.05
C THR A 157 8.41 13.42 -6.88
N LYS A 158 7.15 13.69 -6.51
CA LYS A 158 6.83 14.52 -5.35
C LYS A 158 7.21 13.79 -4.06
N CYS A 159 8.18 14.32 -3.33
CA CYS A 159 8.54 13.84 -2.00
C CYS A 159 7.78 14.63 -0.92
N ALA A 160 7.30 13.94 0.10
CA ALA A 160 6.77 14.58 1.30
C ALA A 160 7.92 15.27 2.08
N PRO A 161 7.70 16.46 2.67
CA PRO A 161 8.71 17.14 3.46
C PRO A 161 9.11 16.29 4.68
N ARG A 162 10.42 16.28 5.00
CA ARG A 162 10.98 15.62 6.19
C ARG A 162 11.53 16.68 7.14
N VAL A 163 11.29 16.50 8.44
CA VAL A 163 11.84 17.35 9.49
C VAL A 163 12.96 16.58 10.17
N SER A 164 14.16 17.16 10.22
CA SER A 164 15.29 16.70 11.02
C SER A 164 15.60 17.70 12.13
N PHE A 165 16.03 17.20 13.29
CA PHE A 165 16.47 18.02 14.42
C PHE A 165 17.97 17.82 14.59
N GLU A 166 18.72 18.91 14.67
CA GLU A 166 20.14 18.91 15.00
C GLU A 166 20.34 19.67 16.32
N THR A 167 21.17 19.12 17.21
CA THR A 167 21.60 19.78 18.44
C THR A 167 22.98 20.36 18.24
N ALA A 168 23.10 21.69 18.29
CA ALA A 168 24.40 22.34 18.41
C ALA A 168 24.90 22.17 19.85
N GLU A 169 25.93 21.36 20.05
CA GLU A 169 26.68 21.40 21.31
C GLU A 169 27.46 22.71 21.37
N THR A 170 26.89 23.75 21.99
CA THR A 170 27.67 24.89 22.45
C THR A 170 28.55 24.41 23.60
N LYS A 171 29.81 24.13 23.30
CA LYS A 171 30.87 23.89 24.27
C LYS A 171 31.00 25.14 25.15
N THR A 172 30.40 25.11 26.35
CA THR A 172 30.59 26.16 27.34
C THR A 172 31.99 26.00 27.94
N ALA A 173 32.84 27.00 27.64
CA ALA A 173 34.14 27.39 28.21
C ALA A 173 34.96 26.31 28.94
#